data_AF-A0A7S4AV40-F1
#
_entry.id   AF-A0A7S4AV40-F1
#
_cell.length_a   1.000
_cell.length_b   1.000
_cell.length_c   1.000
_cell.angle_alpha   90.00
_cell.angle_beta   90.00
_cell.angle_gamma   90.00
#
_symmetry.space_group_name_H-M   'P 1'
#
loop_
_entity.id
_entity.type
_entity.pdbx_description
1 polymer ?
#
loop_
_entity_poly.entity_id
_entity_poly.type
_entity_poly.pdbx_seq_one_letter_code
_entity_poly.pdbx_strand_id
1 'polypeptide(L)'
;LATMIAIICAQGSERIWLTKVLRVEFETKDLQAYNGCYKLDPNKHKGGGGYRRRIYESSEDVFESARFGYCIDERRWKLFWNGTDACEARVSVVAYSAKSRSFDVSTSFSEGWFSASGAPLDLYFIKFPNKTLENNCSSLDDGVCNIVFNTYDYQYDGGDCCSGTCSHSNCGAEAITEAFGMVNTTGIGFPKCEDPSMVPITISLENFTSDHDPAYLTQTFTPEVIEEYESFKDQCNDWEITPVYCEEVVANEINPSLLLECDSKTVLLIDINPNMTNQTETIFVNDGARCTINIANRSKQDSGKYIYDPAIWYVNFAIFQGESLDNGKKILDMNSGEQGISSFFPITRCMFERLSPYYNGKTSIYKKKFQLRAVKWMMEDDSGNSDCRDKFFIDRFALSVMNFIDPIADDGETLWIQKTPQCTWPETECYNGNLTALILDNYGLNGTIPSEIRLLSSIKRLTLADNNLSGVIPSEIGLLS
;
A
#
# COMPACT_ATOMS: atom_id res chain seq x y z
N LEU A 1 15.53 -14.43 32.87
CA LEU A 1 14.46 -15.06 32.07
C LEU A 1 14.07 -14.06 30.99
N ALA A 2 14.50 -14.30 29.75
CA ALA A 2 14.01 -13.54 28.61
C ALA A 2 13.11 -14.49 27.84
N THR A 3 11.82 -14.18 27.77
CA THR A 3 10.87 -14.90 26.93
C THR A 3 11.03 -14.35 25.52
N MET A 4 11.29 -15.21 24.55
CA MET A 4 11.21 -14.82 23.15
C MET A 4 10.06 -15.54 22.47
N ILE A 5 9.51 -14.91 21.45
CA ILE A 5 8.54 -15.55 20.56
C ILE A 5 9.24 -15.73 19.22
N ALA A 6 9.26 -16.97 18.73
CA ALA A 6 9.68 -17.33 17.40
C ALA A 6 8.45 -17.30 16.47
N ILE A 7 8.46 -16.40 15.48
CA ILE A 7 7.42 -16.34 14.45
C ILE A 7 7.98 -17.00 13.20
N ILE A 8 7.34 -18.08 12.76
CA ILE A 8 7.66 -18.75 11.51
C ILE A 8 6.71 -18.25 10.43
N CYS A 9 7.25 -17.59 9.41
CA CYS A 9 6.51 -17.31 8.18
C CYS A 9 6.90 -18.35 7.13
N ALA A 10 5.94 -19.21 6.76
CA ALA A 10 6.15 -20.23 5.74
C ALA A 10 5.44 -19.89 4.45
N GLN A 11 6.17 -19.95 3.33
CA GLN A 11 5.56 -19.92 2.01
C GLN A 11 4.78 -21.23 1.77
N GLY A 12 3.45 -21.16 1.87
CA GLY A 12 2.56 -22.16 1.31
C GLY A 12 2.57 -22.13 -0.21
N SER A 13 1.76 -22.97 -0.86
CA SER A 13 1.69 -23.05 -2.32
C SER A 13 1.48 -21.66 -2.95
N GLU A 14 2.46 -21.25 -3.78
CA GLU A 14 2.63 -20.05 -4.64
C GLU A 14 2.05 -18.66 -4.23
N ARG A 15 1.14 -18.50 -3.26
CA ARG A 15 0.51 -17.21 -2.91
C ARG A 15 0.06 -17.04 -1.45
N ILE A 16 0.28 -18.01 -0.57
CA ILE A 16 -0.21 -17.93 0.82
C ILE A 16 0.98 -18.05 1.77
N TRP A 17 1.18 -17.05 2.64
CA TRP A 17 2.08 -17.15 3.77
C TRP A 17 1.31 -17.72 4.97
N LEU A 18 1.78 -18.82 5.52
CA LEU A 18 1.27 -19.37 6.78
C LEU A 18 2.18 -18.89 7.91
N THR A 19 1.64 -18.03 8.76
CA THR A 19 2.36 -17.51 9.93
C THR A 19 2.03 -18.38 11.14
N LYS A 20 3.05 -18.98 11.77
CA LYS A 20 2.92 -19.71 13.03
C LYS A 20 3.70 -19.00 14.13
N VAL A 21 3.02 -18.64 15.21
CA VAL A 21 3.61 -18.02 16.40
C VAL A 21 3.95 -19.10 17.42
N LEU A 22 5.21 -19.15 17.84
CA LEU A 22 5.74 -20.15 18.77
C LEU A 22 6.45 -19.47 19.92
N ARG A 23 6.08 -19.78 21.17
CA ARG A 23 6.80 -19.27 22.33
C ARG A 23 8.06 -20.09 22.57
N VAL A 24 9.21 -19.41 22.70
CA VAL A 24 10.53 -20.00 22.99
C VAL A 24 11.15 -19.31 24.20
N GLU A 25 11.19 -19.99 25.34
CA GLU A 25 11.78 -19.41 26.56
C GLU A 25 13.26 -19.77 26.73
N PHE A 26 14.09 -18.75 26.97
CA PHE A 26 15.51 -18.95 27.25
C PHE A 26 15.75 -19.05 28.77
N GLU A 27 15.80 -20.27 29.31
CA GLU A 27 16.35 -20.49 30.65
C GLU A 27 17.88 -20.43 30.63
N THR A 28 18.44 -19.28 31.00
CA THR A 28 19.78 -19.27 31.59
C THR A 28 19.86 -18.21 32.69
N LYS A 29 20.54 -18.55 33.80
CA LYS A 29 20.85 -17.61 34.90
C LYS A 29 21.95 -16.60 34.53
N ASP A 30 22.57 -16.73 33.35
CA ASP A 30 23.78 -15.96 32.96
C ASP A 30 23.59 -15.06 31.72
N LEU A 31 22.44 -15.08 31.03
CA LEU A 31 22.18 -14.14 29.93
C LEU A 31 21.73 -12.78 30.51
N GLN A 32 22.60 -11.77 30.42
CA GLN A 32 22.19 -10.38 30.61
C GLN A 32 21.52 -9.83 29.34
N ALA A 33 20.52 -8.99 29.52
CA ALA A 33 19.65 -8.45 28.47
C ALA A 33 20.22 -7.15 27.87
N TYR A 34 20.57 -7.10 26.57
CA TYR A 34 20.64 -5.83 25.81
C TYR A 34 20.80 -5.98 24.28
N ASN A 35 20.47 -4.91 23.55
CA ASN A 35 20.47 -4.69 22.09
C ASN A 35 21.59 -5.40 21.30
N GLY A 36 21.32 -6.63 20.83
CA GLY A 36 21.99 -7.20 19.66
C GLY A 36 23.32 -7.96 19.85
N CYS A 37 23.80 -8.27 21.06
CA CYS A 37 25.00 -9.11 21.25
C CYS A 37 24.98 -9.89 22.58
N TYR A 38 25.28 -11.19 22.56
CA TYR A 38 25.47 -12.01 23.77
C TYR A 38 26.96 -12.23 24.04
N LYS A 39 27.43 -11.92 25.26
CA LYS A 39 28.81 -12.20 25.69
C LYS A 39 28.84 -13.39 26.65
N LEU A 40 29.62 -14.41 26.31
CA LEU A 40 29.86 -15.57 27.18
C LEU A 40 30.85 -15.15 28.29
N ASP A 41 30.51 -15.43 29.56
CA ASP A 41 31.45 -15.29 30.69
C ASP A 41 32.41 -16.51 30.68
N PRO A 42 33.70 -16.34 30.35
CA PRO A 42 34.62 -17.47 30.21
C PRO A 42 35.01 -18.10 31.56
N ASN A 43 34.78 -17.42 32.69
CA ASN A 43 35.42 -17.76 33.96
C ASN A 43 34.56 -18.60 34.91
N LYS A 44 33.29 -18.85 34.58
CA LYS A 44 32.37 -19.66 35.41
C LYS A 44 32.39 -21.16 35.14
N HIS A 45 33.20 -21.64 34.19
CA HIS A 45 33.27 -23.07 33.82
C HIS A 45 34.53 -23.75 34.38
N LYS A 46 34.54 -23.98 35.70
CA LYS A 46 35.41 -24.99 36.33
C LYS A 46 34.56 -25.98 37.12
N GLY A 47 33.85 -26.84 36.40
CA GLY A 47 33.15 -28.00 36.93
C GLY A 47 33.06 -29.05 35.84
N GLY A 48 33.71 -30.19 36.04
CA GLY A 48 33.92 -31.22 35.03
C GLY A 48 32.61 -31.85 34.53
N GLY A 49 32.24 -31.51 33.31
CA GLY A 49 31.12 -32.09 32.57
C GLY A 49 31.07 -31.38 31.22
N GLY A 50 31.43 -32.10 30.15
CA GLY A 50 31.83 -31.54 28.87
C GLY A 50 30.89 -30.50 28.26
N TYR A 51 31.49 -29.58 27.49
CA TYR A 51 30.82 -28.72 26.51
C TYR A 51 29.75 -29.48 25.72
N ARG A 52 28.47 -29.48 26.12
CA ARG A 52 27.38 -29.96 25.25
C ARG A 52 26.02 -29.72 25.89
N ARG A 53 25.15 -29.09 25.09
CA ARG A 53 23.67 -29.08 25.15
C ARG A 53 23.07 -28.05 26.11
N ARG A 54 22.69 -26.90 25.55
CA ARG A 54 21.58 -26.10 26.07
C ARG A 54 20.38 -26.35 25.16
N ILE A 55 19.34 -26.94 25.72
CA ILE A 55 18.01 -27.02 25.12
C ILE A 55 17.17 -26.02 25.87
N TYR A 56 16.47 -25.19 25.14
CA TYR A 56 15.62 -24.15 25.71
C TYR A 56 14.18 -24.70 25.73
N GLU A 57 13.64 -24.91 26.93
CA GLU A 57 12.29 -25.44 27.18
C GLU A 57 11.36 -24.30 27.61
N SER A 58 10.09 -24.38 27.20
CA SER A 58 9.00 -23.54 27.67
C SER A 58 8.33 -24.20 28.88
N SER A 59 8.01 -23.43 29.94
CA SER A 59 7.12 -23.92 31.01
C SER A 59 5.71 -23.36 30.84
N GLU A 60 4.77 -24.29 30.71
CA GLU A 60 3.31 -24.20 30.90
C GLU A 60 2.56 -22.94 30.40
N ASP A 61 1.73 -23.19 29.38
CA ASP A 61 0.35 -22.70 29.14
C ASP A 61 0.01 -22.06 27.76
N VAL A 62 -1.16 -22.52 27.28
CA VAL A 62 -2.04 -22.20 26.12
C VAL A 62 -1.51 -22.27 24.68
N PHE A 63 -0.21 -22.09 24.40
CA PHE A 63 0.32 -22.11 23.02
C PHE A 63 0.95 -23.46 22.60
N GLU A 64 0.98 -23.77 21.29
CA GLU A 64 1.87 -24.85 20.79
C GLU A 64 3.31 -24.45 21.14
N SER A 65 3.97 -25.21 22.02
CA SER A 65 5.31 -24.90 22.52
C SER A 65 6.38 -25.68 21.76
N ALA A 66 7.36 -24.99 21.19
CA ALA A 66 8.45 -25.60 20.45
C ALA A 66 9.80 -25.41 21.16
N ARG A 67 10.60 -26.47 21.17
CA ARG A 67 11.96 -26.50 21.72
C ARG A 67 12.93 -25.96 20.68
N PHE A 68 13.91 -25.20 21.14
CA PHE A 68 14.99 -24.69 20.29
C PHE A 68 16.33 -25.32 20.68
N GLY A 69 17.04 -25.87 19.70
CA GLY A 69 18.33 -26.51 19.97
C GLY A 69 19.23 -26.64 18.74
N TYR A 70 20.53 -26.70 18.97
CA TYR A 70 21.54 -26.91 17.93
C TYR A 70 21.87 -28.40 17.79
N CYS A 71 21.74 -28.93 16.57
CA CYS A 71 22.25 -30.26 16.26
C CYS A 71 23.68 -30.18 15.71
N ILE A 72 24.64 -30.73 16.47
CA ILE A 72 26.06 -30.73 16.10
C ILE A 72 26.36 -31.61 14.90
N ASP A 73 25.67 -32.73 14.74
CA ASP A 73 25.91 -33.69 13.66
C ASP A 73 25.49 -33.11 12.31
N GLU A 74 24.39 -32.36 12.29
CA GLU A 74 23.86 -31.70 11.10
C GLU A 74 24.37 -30.26 10.92
N ARG A 75 25.03 -29.72 11.95
CA ARG A 75 25.56 -28.35 12.03
C ARG A 75 24.50 -27.28 11.78
N ARG A 76 23.33 -27.42 12.40
CA ARG A 76 22.20 -26.51 12.22
C ARG A 76 21.36 -26.39 13.48
N TRP A 77 20.69 -25.26 13.62
CA TRP A 77 19.66 -25.04 14.62
C TRP A 77 18.35 -25.66 14.17
N LYS A 78 17.56 -26.14 15.12
CA LYS A 78 16.25 -26.74 14.90
C LYS A 78 15.26 -26.22 15.92
N LEU A 79 14.06 -25.96 15.42
CA LEU A 79 12.87 -25.77 16.22
C LEU A 79 12.03 -27.05 16.12
N PHE A 80 11.59 -27.63 17.23
CA PHE A 80 10.93 -28.94 17.24
C PHE A 80 9.95 -29.11 18.40
N TRP A 81 8.86 -29.84 18.18
CA TRP A 81 7.79 -30.01 19.17
C TRP A 81 8.16 -30.95 20.32
N ASN A 82 8.68 -32.13 19.98
CA ASN A 82 8.91 -33.23 20.91
C ASN A 82 10.35 -33.75 20.80
N GLY A 83 10.95 -34.10 21.95
CA GLY A 83 12.28 -34.69 22.05
C GLY A 83 13.22 -33.94 23.00
N THR A 84 14.26 -34.63 23.47
CA THR A 84 15.29 -34.07 24.37
C THR A 84 16.61 -33.80 23.66
N ASP A 85 16.65 -33.89 22.32
CA ASP A 85 17.84 -33.60 21.53
C ASP A 85 17.44 -33.11 20.14
N ALA A 86 18.00 -31.97 19.71
CA ALA A 86 17.81 -31.44 18.36
C ALA A 86 18.30 -32.41 17.27
N CYS A 87 19.32 -33.24 17.56
CA CYS A 87 19.78 -34.24 16.60
C CYS A 87 18.85 -35.45 16.47
N GLU A 88 18.02 -35.71 17.47
CA GLU A 88 17.08 -36.84 17.49
C GLU A 88 15.66 -36.44 17.04
N ALA A 89 15.37 -35.14 16.99
CA ALA A 89 14.06 -34.56 16.66
C ALA A 89 13.63 -34.70 15.18
N ARG A 90 14.03 -35.75 14.46
CA ARG A 90 13.86 -35.88 12.99
C ARG A 90 12.40 -35.82 12.52
N VAL A 91 11.46 -36.33 13.31
CA VAL A 91 10.04 -36.42 12.96
C VAL A 91 9.23 -35.23 13.50
N SER A 92 9.81 -34.45 14.40
CA SER A 92 9.16 -33.35 15.12
C SER A 92 9.73 -31.97 14.77
N VAL A 93 10.59 -31.86 13.75
CA VAL A 93 11.15 -30.58 13.29
C VAL A 93 10.04 -29.71 12.70
N VAL A 94 9.97 -28.47 13.18
CA VAL A 94 9.12 -27.41 12.63
C VAL A 94 9.90 -26.62 11.59
N ALA A 95 11.09 -26.18 11.98
CA ALA A 95 12.00 -25.40 11.14
C ALA A 95 13.45 -25.73 11.47
N TYR A 96 14.35 -25.52 10.51
CA TYR A 96 15.78 -25.66 10.70
C TYR A 96 16.56 -24.56 9.98
N SER A 97 17.71 -24.18 10.54
CA SER A 97 18.58 -23.17 9.93
C SER A 97 19.41 -23.75 8.78
N ALA A 98 20.00 -22.87 7.98
CA ALA A 98 21.15 -23.19 7.15
C ALA A 98 22.28 -23.84 7.97
N LYS A 99 23.20 -24.53 7.28
CA LYS A 99 24.34 -25.18 7.94
C LYS A 99 25.38 -24.13 8.34
N SER A 100 25.65 -24.02 9.64
CA SER A 100 26.65 -23.08 10.18
C SER A 100 27.87 -23.81 10.74
N ARG A 101 29.07 -23.27 10.49
CA ARG A 101 30.34 -23.84 10.97
C ARG A 101 30.73 -23.34 12.37
N SER A 102 30.10 -22.28 12.84
CA SER A 102 30.33 -21.66 14.14
C SER A 102 29.08 -21.77 15.02
N PHE A 103 29.29 -21.98 16.31
CA PHE A 103 28.24 -21.92 17.31
C PHE A 103 28.21 -20.51 17.88
N ASP A 104 27.45 -19.63 17.22
CA ASP A 104 27.18 -18.29 17.73
C ASP A 104 25.69 -17.97 17.58
N VAL A 105 25.01 -17.97 18.73
CA VAL A 105 23.58 -17.65 18.85
C VAL A 105 23.27 -16.25 18.32
N SER A 106 24.23 -15.32 18.34
CA SER A 106 24.01 -13.96 17.82
C SER A 106 23.94 -13.90 16.29
N THR A 107 24.65 -14.80 15.59
CA THR A 107 24.65 -14.86 14.13
C THR A 107 23.61 -15.82 13.56
N SER A 108 23.05 -16.72 14.37
CA SER A 108 22.06 -17.70 13.88
C SER A 108 20.72 -17.09 13.47
N PHE A 109 20.44 -15.87 13.90
CA PHE A 109 19.22 -15.14 13.55
C PHE A 109 19.30 -14.41 12.21
N SER A 110 20.49 -14.34 11.60
CA SER A 110 20.71 -13.80 10.26
C SER A 110 20.98 -14.87 9.20
N GLU A 111 20.89 -16.14 9.56
CA GLU A 111 21.00 -17.26 8.61
C GLU A 111 19.63 -17.63 8.04
N GLY A 112 19.58 -18.10 6.78
CA GLY A 112 18.32 -18.53 6.15
C GLY A 112 17.71 -19.74 6.86
N TRP A 113 16.40 -19.71 7.07
CA TRP A 113 15.63 -20.77 7.71
C TRP A 113 14.84 -21.57 6.68
N PHE A 114 14.50 -22.81 7.04
CA PHE A 114 13.77 -23.71 6.17
C PHE A 114 12.74 -24.52 6.96
N SER A 115 11.60 -24.80 6.33
CA SER A 115 10.57 -25.67 6.88
C SER A 115 11.06 -27.11 6.95
N ALA A 116 10.29 -27.97 7.63
CA ALA A 116 10.53 -29.41 7.60
C ALA A 116 10.59 -30.01 6.17
N SER A 117 9.90 -29.40 5.20
CA SER A 117 9.91 -29.80 3.78
C SER A 117 11.04 -29.16 2.98
N GLY A 118 11.83 -28.25 3.57
CA GLY A 118 12.95 -27.57 2.93
C GLY A 118 12.59 -26.29 2.16
N ALA A 119 11.37 -25.78 2.31
CA ALA A 119 10.99 -24.48 1.79
C ALA A 119 11.65 -23.36 2.61
N PRO A 120 12.14 -22.27 1.99
CA PRO A 120 12.66 -21.11 2.72
C PRO A 120 11.62 -20.54 3.70
N LEU A 121 12.10 -20.08 4.86
CA LEU A 121 11.30 -19.43 5.90
C LEU A 121 11.99 -18.16 6.36
N ASP A 122 11.19 -17.17 6.71
CA ASP A 122 11.62 -16.06 7.56
C ASP A 122 11.28 -16.40 9.02
N LEU A 123 12.26 -16.28 9.90
CA LEU A 123 12.13 -16.60 11.33
C LEU A 123 12.59 -15.41 12.17
N TYR A 124 11.66 -14.87 12.97
CA TYR A 124 11.89 -13.71 13.81
C TYR A 124 11.86 -14.09 15.29
N PHE A 125 12.80 -13.54 16.08
CA PHE A 125 12.85 -13.73 17.53
C PHE A 125 12.63 -12.40 18.22
N ILE A 126 11.45 -12.23 18.82
CA ILE A 126 11.07 -11.00 19.49
C ILE A 126 11.26 -11.14 20.99
N LYS A 127 11.96 -10.19 21.62
CA LYS A 127 12.22 -10.19 23.07
C LYS A 127 11.12 -9.43 23.79
N PHE A 128 10.44 -10.08 24.74
CA PHE A 128 9.37 -9.45 25.50
C PHE A 128 9.85 -8.90 26.85
N PRO A 129 9.52 -7.64 27.20
CA PRO A 129 9.96 -7.03 28.44
C PRO A 129 9.14 -7.44 29.67
N ASN A 130 7.93 -7.99 29.52
CA ASN A 130 7.04 -8.36 30.64
C ASN A 130 6.46 -9.78 30.51
N LYS A 131 6.41 -10.52 31.64
CA LYS A 131 5.82 -11.86 31.74
C LYS A 131 4.27 -11.88 31.61
N THR A 132 3.61 -10.73 31.68
CA THR A 132 2.14 -10.62 31.78
C THR A 132 1.37 -10.79 30.46
N LEU A 133 2.05 -11.09 29.34
CA LEU A 133 1.40 -11.35 28.05
C LEU A 133 0.88 -12.81 27.97
N GLU A 134 0.31 -13.31 29.07
CA GLU A 134 -0.21 -14.68 29.19
C GLU A 134 -1.49 -14.91 28.35
N ASN A 135 -2.14 -13.86 27.82
CA ASN A 135 -3.46 -14.00 27.16
C ASN A 135 -3.62 -13.31 25.78
N ASN A 136 -2.65 -12.57 25.26
CA ASN A 136 -2.88 -11.63 24.13
C ASN A 136 -2.00 -11.86 22.89
N CYS A 137 -1.36 -13.02 22.73
CA CYS A 137 -0.92 -13.42 21.40
C CYS A 137 -2.13 -14.06 20.69
N SER A 138 -3.04 -13.21 20.18
CA SER A 138 -4.04 -13.67 19.23
C SER A 138 -3.34 -14.14 17.94
N SER A 139 -4.02 -14.95 17.13
CA SER A 139 -3.42 -15.42 15.88
C SER A 139 -3.12 -14.21 14.99
N LEU A 140 -1.88 -14.09 14.51
CA LEU A 140 -1.54 -13.16 13.44
C LEU A 140 -2.47 -13.46 12.25
N ASP A 141 -3.14 -12.44 11.74
CA ASP A 141 -4.16 -12.52 10.67
C ASP A 141 -5.60 -12.83 11.16
N ASP A 142 -5.96 -12.54 12.42
CA ASP A 142 -7.36 -12.62 12.89
C ASP A 142 -8.23 -11.41 12.48
N GLY A 143 -7.61 -10.40 11.89
CA GLY A 143 -8.23 -9.13 11.51
C GLY A 143 -8.24 -8.07 12.62
N VAL A 144 -7.62 -8.35 13.78
CA VAL A 144 -7.56 -7.49 14.96
C VAL A 144 -6.16 -6.91 15.10
N CYS A 145 -6.01 -5.59 14.92
CA CYS A 145 -4.69 -4.96 14.84
C CYS A 145 -3.87 -5.14 16.12
N ASN A 146 -2.81 -5.95 16.03
CA ASN A 146 -1.92 -6.20 17.17
C ASN A 146 -0.75 -5.20 17.25
N ILE A 147 -0.91 -4.21 18.14
CA ILE A 147 0.05 -3.10 18.35
C ILE A 147 1.48 -3.52 18.66
N VAL A 148 1.73 -4.74 19.16
CA VAL A 148 3.08 -5.18 19.51
C VAL A 148 3.90 -5.53 18.26
N PHE A 149 3.23 -6.10 17.24
CA PHE A 149 3.86 -6.44 15.97
C PHE A 149 3.97 -5.23 15.04
N ASN A 150 3.20 -4.18 15.31
CA ASN A 150 3.16 -2.94 14.57
C ASN A 150 4.16 -1.88 15.10
N THR A 151 5.34 -2.32 15.57
CA THR A 151 6.41 -1.39 15.98
C THR A 151 7.59 -1.47 15.02
N TYR A 152 8.15 -0.30 14.68
CA TYR A 152 9.28 -0.15 13.74
C TYR A 152 10.43 -1.13 13.97
N ASP A 153 10.73 -1.46 15.23
CA ASP A 153 11.84 -2.33 15.63
C ASP A 153 11.72 -3.77 15.10
N TYR A 154 10.52 -4.22 14.72
CA TYR A 154 10.28 -5.60 14.25
C TYR A 154 10.06 -5.72 12.74
N GLN A 155 10.05 -4.58 12.01
CA GLN A 155 10.10 -4.45 10.54
C GLN A 155 9.15 -5.35 9.71
N TYR A 156 8.13 -5.95 10.30
CA TYR A 156 7.24 -6.87 9.61
C TYR A 156 6.04 -7.12 10.50
N ASP A 157 4.82 -6.98 9.98
CA ASP A 157 3.67 -7.63 10.60
C ASP A 157 3.26 -8.89 9.85
N GLY A 158 3.29 -8.92 8.51
CA GLY A 158 2.61 -10.01 7.78
C GLY A 158 1.20 -10.27 8.36
N GLY A 159 0.57 -9.19 8.86
CA GLY A 159 -0.42 -9.22 9.93
C GLY A 159 -1.50 -8.17 9.74
N ASP A 160 -2.55 -8.30 10.54
CA ASP A 160 -3.89 -7.72 10.41
C ASP A 160 -4.03 -6.19 10.44
N CYS A 161 -2.98 -5.44 10.76
CA CYS A 161 -3.03 -3.98 10.90
C CYS A 161 -3.01 -3.23 9.58
N CYS A 162 -2.71 -3.90 8.47
CA CYS A 162 -2.58 -3.28 7.16
C CYS A 162 -3.39 -4.03 6.08
N SER A 163 -4.01 -3.29 5.17
CA SER A 163 -4.85 -3.86 4.11
C SER A 163 -4.08 -4.84 3.22
N GLY A 164 -2.83 -4.51 2.87
CA GLY A 164 -1.97 -5.31 1.99
C GLY A 164 -1.64 -6.70 2.56
N THR A 165 -1.41 -6.81 3.87
CA THR A 165 -0.92 -8.02 4.54
C THR A 165 -2.03 -8.87 5.17
N CYS A 166 -3.15 -8.25 5.57
CA CYS A 166 -4.29 -8.98 6.13
C CYS A 166 -5.03 -9.81 5.06
N SER A 167 -5.33 -11.08 5.36
CA SER A 167 -5.89 -12.06 4.41
C SER A 167 -7.22 -12.72 4.83
N HIS A 168 -7.64 -12.56 6.09
CA HIS A 168 -8.92 -13.08 6.59
C HIS A 168 -10.16 -12.20 6.27
N SER A 169 -11.36 -12.77 6.42
CA SER A 169 -12.63 -12.05 6.19
C SER A 169 -12.90 -10.92 7.20
N ASN A 170 -12.20 -10.92 8.33
CA ASN A 170 -12.37 -9.95 9.42
C ASN A 170 -11.35 -8.80 9.35
N CYS A 171 -10.56 -8.72 8.28
CA CYS A 171 -9.54 -7.69 8.10
C CYS A 171 -10.15 -6.27 8.15
N GLY A 172 -9.59 -5.41 9.00
CA GLY A 172 -10.07 -4.04 9.19
C GLY A 172 -11.44 -3.96 9.87
N ALA A 173 -11.95 -5.06 10.44
CA ALA A 173 -13.23 -5.10 11.16
C ALA A 173 -13.14 -4.50 12.58
N GLU A 174 -11.96 -4.07 13.02
CA GLU A 174 -11.87 -3.11 14.12
C GLU A 174 -12.49 -1.80 13.65
N ALA A 175 -13.71 -1.55 14.13
CA ALA A 175 -14.47 -0.35 13.82
C ALA A 175 -13.56 0.87 14.01
N ILE A 176 -13.25 1.56 12.91
CA ILE A 176 -12.60 2.87 12.97
C ILE A 176 -13.38 3.70 13.99
N THR A 177 -12.78 3.99 15.15
CA THR A 177 -13.44 4.73 16.23
C THR A 177 -13.24 6.23 16.10
N GLU A 178 -12.21 6.64 15.35
CA GLU A 178 -11.91 8.03 15.06
C GLU A 178 -11.50 8.14 13.58
N ALA A 179 -12.13 9.05 12.85
CA ALA A 179 -11.77 9.35 11.46
C ALA A 179 -12.20 10.77 11.11
N PHE A 180 -11.40 11.46 10.29
CA PHE A 180 -11.65 12.84 9.86
C PHE A 180 -11.96 13.76 11.06
N GLY A 181 -11.19 13.64 12.14
CA GLY A 181 -11.33 14.45 13.35
C GLY A 181 -12.60 14.19 14.19
N MET A 182 -13.43 13.21 13.81
CA MET A 182 -14.61 12.80 14.57
C MET A 182 -14.31 11.59 15.45
N VAL A 183 -14.88 11.57 16.67
CA VAL A 183 -14.88 10.42 17.59
C VAL A 183 -16.17 9.63 17.47
N ASN A 184 -16.14 8.33 17.79
CA ASN A 184 -17.24 7.36 17.66
C ASN A 184 -17.70 7.16 16.21
N THR A 185 -16.78 7.24 15.25
CA THR A 185 -17.06 6.78 13.90
C THR A 185 -17.25 5.26 13.89
N THR A 186 -17.91 4.73 12.86
CA THR A 186 -18.03 3.29 12.63
C THR A 186 -17.73 3.01 11.17
N GLY A 187 -16.86 2.05 10.92
CA GLY A 187 -16.49 1.64 9.57
C GLY A 187 -15.31 0.69 9.57
N ILE A 188 -14.86 0.30 8.38
CA ILE A 188 -13.77 -0.64 8.17
C ILE A 188 -12.56 0.15 7.71
N GLY A 189 -11.38 -0.14 8.26
CA GLY A 189 -10.12 0.30 7.67
C GLY A 189 -8.92 0.14 8.58
N PHE A 190 -7.80 0.71 8.14
CA PHE A 190 -6.46 0.43 8.68
C PHE A 190 -5.70 1.70 9.10
N PRO A 191 -6.26 2.56 9.99
CA PRO A 191 -5.68 3.87 10.30
C PRO A 191 -4.36 3.79 11.09
N LYS A 192 -4.06 2.65 11.70
CA LYS A 192 -2.84 2.42 12.49
C LYS A 192 -1.78 1.62 11.74
N CYS A 193 -1.93 1.37 10.44
CA CYS A 193 -0.97 0.58 9.69
C CYS A 193 0.44 1.22 9.69
N GLU A 194 1.47 0.50 10.15
CA GLU A 194 2.88 0.94 10.13
C GLU A 194 3.80 -0.07 9.39
N ASP A 195 3.39 -0.54 8.20
CA ASP A 195 4.24 -1.40 7.36
C ASP A 195 5.28 -0.55 6.58
N PRO A 196 6.60 -0.83 6.70
CA PRO A 196 7.66 -0.10 5.98
C PRO A 196 7.54 -0.12 4.45
N SER A 197 6.82 -1.09 3.89
CA SER A 197 6.55 -1.22 2.46
C SER A 197 5.35 -0.39 1.98
N MET A 198 4.55 0.13 2.92
CA MET A 198 3.40 0.98 2.61
C MET A 198 3.75 2.46 2.62
N VAL A 199 2.93 3.22 1.91
CA VAL A 199 3.06 4.67 1.75
C VAL A 199 1.76 5.37 2.14
N PRO A 200 1.85 6.57 2.74
CA PRO A 200 0.68 7.30 3.17
C PRO A 200 0.00 8.00 2.00
N ILE A 201 -1.33 7.91 1.98
CA ILE A 201 -2.21 8.76 1.19
C ILE A 201 -3.14 9.51 2.15
N THR A 202 -3.29 10.82 1.94
CA THR A 202 -4.18 11.67 2.73
C THR A 202 -5.41 12.02 1.90
N ILE A 203 -6.58 11.69 2.44
CA ILE A 203 -7.89 12.10 1.91
C ILE A 203 -8.26 13.41 2.59
N SER A 204 -8.73 14.40 1.82
CA SER A 204 -9.28 15.65 2.32
C SER A 204 -10.73 15.78 1.87
N LEU A 205 -11.64 16.05 2.79
CA LEU A 205 -13.04 16.35 2.49
C LEU A 205 -13.20 17.87 2.52
N GLU A 206 -13.34 18.50 1.36
CA GLU A 206 -13.25 19.95 1.21
C GLU A 206 -14.60 20.66 1.41
N ASN A 207 -15.69 20.07 0.91
CA ASN A 207 -17.04 20.64 1.04
C ASN A 207 -18.13 19.57 0.90
N PHE A 208 -19.25 19.77 1.58
CA PHE A 208 -20.47 18.99 1.44
C PHE A 208 -21.60 19.90 1.00
N THR A 209 -22.32 19.51 -0.04
CA THR A 209 -23.47 20.24 -0.57
C THR A 209 -24.63 19.27 -0.68
N SER A 210 -25.82 19.65 -0.20
CA SER A 210 -27.02 18.84 -0.42
C SER A 210 -27.81 19.38 -1.60
N ASP A 211 -28.47 18.52 -2.36
CA ASP A 211 -29.47 18.93 -3.34
C ASP A 211 -30.69 19.62 -2.72
N HIS A 212 -30.89 19.50 -1.40
CA HIS A 212 -31.89 20.23 -0.63
C HIS A 212 -31.40 21.58 -0.09
N ASP A 213 -30.13 21.95 -0.29
CA ASP A 213 -29.61 23.26 0.09
C ASP A 213 -30.21 24.36 -0.83
N PRO A 214 -30.85 25.41 -0.28
CA PRO A 214 -31.36 26.52 -1.07
C PRO A 214 -30.33 27.13 -2.04
N ALA A 215 -29.05 27.13 -1.68
CA ALA A 215 -27.96 27.63 -2.53
C ALA A 215 -27.68 26.73 -3.75
N TYR A 216 -27.93 25.43 -3.63
CA TYR A 216 -27.83 24.47 -4.73
C TYR A 216 -29.06 24.56 -5.65
N LEU A 217 -30.25 24.60 -5.06
CA LEU A 217 -31.52 24.68 -5.79
C LEU A 217 -31.57 25.93 -6.68
N THR A 218 -31.12 27.08 -6.16
CA THR A 218 -31.08 28.36 -6.90
C THR A 218 -30.03 28.43 -8.01
N GLN A 219 -28.97 27.61 -7.95
CA GLN A 219 -27.98 27.51 -9.03
C GLN A 219 -28.38 26.51 -10.11
N THR A 220 -29.15 25.48 -9.74
CA THR A 220 -29.43 24.33 -10.62
C THR A 220 -30.81 24.44 -11.30
N PHE A 221 -31.79 25.03 -10.62
CA PHE A 221 -33.18 25.08 -11.07
C PHE A 221 -33.69 26.51 -11.26
N THR A 222 -34.70 26.67 -12.12
CA THR A 222 -35.36 27.97 -12.30
C THR A 222 -36.21 28.33 -11.08
N PRO A 223 -36.47 29.62 -10.81
CA PRO A 223 -37.31 30.04 -9.68
C PRO A 223 -38.69 29.37 -9.64
N GLU A 224 -39.28 29.08 -10.80
CA GLU A 224 -40.58 28.39 -10.94
C GLU A 224 -40.54 26.95 -10.42
N VAL A 225 -39.45 26.22 -10.68
CA VAL A 225 -39.26 24.84 -10.20
C VAL A 225 -39.00 24.81 -8.69
N ILE A 226 -38.29 25.81 -8.17
CA ILE A 226 -38.05 25.97 -6.73
C ILE A 226 -39.36 26.25 -6.00
N GLU A 227 -40.20 27.14 -6.55
CA GLU A 227 -41.51 27.50 -5.98
C GLU A 227 -42.49 26.30 -6.00
N GLU A 228 -42.43 25.45 -7.04
CA GLU A 228 -43.17 24.18 -7.10
C GLU A 228 -42.71 23.18 -6.03
N TYR A 229 -41.39 23.04 -5.84
CA TYR A 229 -40.79 22.17 -4.81
C TYR A 229 -41.12 22.65 -3.38
N GLU A 230 -40.98 23.95 -3.10
CA GLU A 230 -41.32 24.54 -1.80
C GLU A 230 -42.82 24.42 -1.50
N SER A 231 -43.68 24.62 -2.51
CA SER A 231 -45.13 24.41 -2.40
C SER A 231 -45.49 22.96 -2.06
N PHE A 232 -44.77 21.98 -2.62
CA PHE A 232 -44.97 20.56 -2.34
C PHE A 232 -44.55 20.19 -0.91
N LYS A 233 -43.46 20.79 -0.42
CA LYS A 233 -42.96 20.62 0.96
C LYS A 233 -43.94 21.15 2.00
N ASP A 234 -44.55 22.31 1.74
CA ASP A 234 -45.56 22.90 2.64
C ASP A 234 -46.86 22.09 2.68
N GLN A 235 -47.25 21.45 1.57
CA GLN A 235 -48.43 20.57 1.49
C GLN A 235 -48.28 19.28 2.31
N CYS A 236 -47.06 18.85 2.62
CA CYS A 236 -46.82 17.69 3.50
C CYS A 236 -47.07 17.97 5.00
N ASN A 237 -47.23 19.24 5.39
CA ASN A 237 -47.55 19.62 6.77
C ASN A 237 -49.06 19.69 7.06
N ASP A 238 -49.91 19.58 6.04
CA ASP A 238 -51.37 19.67 6.16
C ASP A 238 -52.00 18.29 5.92
N TRP A 239 -52.62 17.73 6.95
CA TRP A 239 -53.03 16.32 7.00
C TRP A 239 -54.16 15.99 6.01
N GLU A 240 -53.82 15.46 4.83
CA GLU A 240 -54.65 14.48 4.07
C GLU A 240 -53.94 13.84 2.85
N ILE A 241 -52.63 14.04 2.66
CA ILE A 241 -51.85 13.36 1.61
C ILE A 241 -51.24 12.06 2.18
N THR A 242 -51.38 10.96 1.45
CA THR A 242 -50.98 9.62 1.91
C THR A 242 -49.53 9.58 2.42
N PRO A 243 -49.25 8.97 3.60
CA PRO A 243 -47.95 9.02 4.29
C PRO A 243 -46.73 8.62 3.46
N VAL A 244 -46.91 7.76 2.45
CA VAL A 244 -45.83 7.13 1.69
C VAL A 244 -45.01 8.14 0.87
N TYR A 245 -45.64 9.20 0.32
CA TYR A 245 -44.92 10.18 -0.50
C TYR A 245 -44.22 11.27 0.35
N CYS A 246 -44.78 11.65 1.50
CA CYS A 246 -44.13 12.61 2.39
C CYS A 246 -43.03 11.98 3.25
N GLU A 247 -43.11 10.68 3.57
CA GLU A 247 -41.99 9.96 4.19
C GLU A 247 -40.77 9.83 3.26
N GLU A 248 -40.97 9.78 1.93
CA GLU A 248 -39.87 9.79 0.95
C GLU A 248 -39.18 11.16 0.85
N VAL A 249 -39.93 12.27 0.92
CA VAL A 249 -39.40 13.65 0.86
C VAL A 249 -38.75 14.11 2.17
N VAL A 250 -39.12 13.51 3.31
CA VAL A 250 -38.58 13.82 4.65
C VAL A 250 -37.69 12.67 5.18
N ALA A 251 -37.36 11.69 4.34
CA ALA A 251 -36.56 10.54 4.72
C ALA A 251 -35.21 11.00 5.28
N ASN A 252 -34.97 10.72 6.57
CA ASN A 252 -33.76 11.06 7.32
C ASN A 252 -32.52 11.08 6.42
N GLU A 253 -31.88 12.25 6.28
CA GLU A 253 -30.63 12.42 5.55
C GLU A 253 -29.65 11.32 5.97
N ILE A 254 -29.43 10.34 5.09
CA ILE A 254 -28.43 9.31 5.33
C ILE A 254 -27.10 9.88 4.85
N ASN A 255 -26.13 9.83 5.75
CA ASN A 255 -24.76 10.23 5.45
C ASN A 255 -24.22 9.44 4.24
N PRO A 256 -23.56 10.09 3.27
CA PRO A 256 -22.88 9.40 2.19
C PRO A 256 -21.81 8.45 2.74
N SER A 257 -21.57 7.34 2.06
CA SER A 257 -20.49 6.41 2.42
C SER A 257 -19.29 6.59 1.49
N LEU A 258 -18.09 6.71 2.05
CA LEU A 258 -16.83 6.74 1.34
C LEU A 258 -16.22 5.33 1.35
N LEU A 259 -16.02 4.77 0.17
CA LEU A 259 -15.32 3.51 -0.08
C LEU A 259 -14.01 3.81 -0.82
N LEU A 260 -12.89 3.42 -0.22
CA LEU A 260 -11.57 3.39 -0.84
C LEU A 260 -11.10 1.94 -0.94
N GLU A 261 -10.78 1.54 -2.15
CA GLU A 261 -10.19 0.23 -2.44
C GLU A 261 -8.83 0.42 -3.11
N CYS A 262 -7.83 -0.37 -2.71
CA CYS A 262 -6.51 -0.39 -3.35
C CYS A 262 -6.06 -1.83 -3.56
N ASP A 263 -5.52 -2.13 -4.74
CA ASP A 263 -5.09 -3.48 -5.15
C ASP A 263 -6.19 -4.55 -4.92
N SER A 264 -7.45 -4.18 -5.21
CA SER A 264 -8.64 -5.01 -5.02
C SER A 264 -8.96 -5.38 -3.57
N LYS A 265 -8.45 -4.61 -2.60
CA LYS A 265 -8.81 -4.71 -1.18
C LYS A 265 -9.46 -3.43 -0.68
N THR A 266 -10.50 -3.55 0.13
CA THR A 266 -11.08 -2.40 0.85
C THR A 266 -10.09 -1.90 1.90
N VAL A 267 -9.74 -0.62 1.81
CA VAL A 267 -8.77 0.03 2.71
C VAL A 267 -9.47 0.99 3.68
N LEU A 268 -10.54 1.64 3.22
CA LEU A 268 -11.40 2.48 4.06
C LEU A 268 -12.85 2.34 3.59
N LEU A 269 -13.77 2.11 4.52
CA LEU A 269 -15.21 2.20 4.32
C LEU A 269 -15.84 2.86 5.54
N ILE A 270 -16.27 4.10 5.41
CA ILE A 270 -16.90 4.86 6.49
C ILE A 270 -18.10 5.67 5.98
N ASP A 271 -19.04 5.98 6.87
CA ASP A 271 -20.05 7.00 6.60
C ASP A 271 -19.43 8.39 6.89
N ILE A 272 -19.54 9.31 5.93
CA ILE A 272 -19.01 10.68 6.00
C ILE A 272 -20.15 11.69 6.10
N ASN A 273 -19.91 12.84 6.74
CA ASN A 273 -20.95 13.85 6.94
C ASN A 273 -20.36 15.27 6.98
N PRO A 274 -21.19 16.33 6.91
CA PRO A 274 -20.71 17.71 6.86
C PRO A 274 -19.82 18.15 8.02
N ASN A 275 -19.85 17.50 9.19
CA ASN A 275 -18.93 17.83 10.30
C ASN A 275 -17.48 17.42 10.01
N MET A 276 -17.24 16.59 8.99
CA MET A 276 -15.92 16.19 8.51
C MET A 276 -15.34 17.17 7.47
N THR A 277 -15.99 18.31 7.22
CA THR A 277 -15.51 19.33 6.28
C THR A 277 -14.17 19.92 6.73
N ASN A 278 -13.25 20.09 5.78
CA ASN A 278 -11.86 20.51 5.99
C ASN A 278 -11.05 19.59 6.93
N GLN A 279 -11.51 18.36 7.12
CA GLN A 279 -10.77 17.34 7.85
C GLN A 279 -10.05 16.43 6.88
N THR A 280 -8.99 15.81 7.38
CA THR A 280 -8.18 14.86 6.62
C THR A 280 -8.07 13.54 7.34
N GLU A 281 -7.99 12.46 6.57
CA GLU A 281 -7.67 11.13 7.07
C GLU A 281 -6.48 10.58 6.27
N THR A 282 -5.45 10.11 6.97
CA THR A 282 -4.26 9.52 6.34
C THR A 282 -4.33 8.02 6.49
N ILE A 283 -4.18 7.31 5.37
CA ILE A 283 -4.24 5.85 5.32
C ILE A 283 -3.01 5.34 4.57
N PHE A 284 -2.55 4.15 4.94
CA PHE A 284 -1.38 3.53 4.35
C PHE A 284 -1.81 2.46 3.33
N VAL A 285 -1.17 2.51 2.16
CA VAL A 285 -1.41 1.60 1.03
C VAL A 285 -0.09 1.09 0.50
N ASN A 286 -0.08 -0.02 -0.25
CA ASN A 286 1.15 -0.51 -0.88
C ASN A 286 1.81 0.59 -1.75
N ASP A 287 3.14 0.64 -1.75
CA ASP A 287 3.86 1.56 -2.64
C ASP A 287 3.54 1.25 -4.11
N GLY A 288 2.94 2.22 -4.83
CA GLY A 288 2.49 2.02 -6.20
C GLY A 288 1.10 1.40 -6.36
N ALA A 289 0.31 1.29 -5.29
CA ALA A 289 -1.02 0.66 -5.32
C ALA A 289 -1.95 1.26 -6.40
N ARG A 290 -2.86 0.43 -6.92
CA ARG A 290 -3.95 0.89 -7.79
C ARG A 290 -5.19 1.12 -6.96
N CYS A 291 -5.61 2.37 -6.82
CA CYS A 291 -6.70 2.73 -5.94
C CYS A 291 -7.92 3.24 -6.70
N THR A 292 -9.10 2.97 -6.13
CA THR A 292 -10.38 3.55 -6.52
C THR A 292 -11.07 4.13 -5.31
N ILE A 293 -11.59 5.34 -5.43
CA ILE A 293 -12.45 5.96 -4.42
C ILE A 293 -13.85 6.16 -5.01
N ASN A 294 -14.85 5.83 -4.20
CA ASN A 294 -16.26 5.98 -4.50
C ASN A 294 -16.93 6.63 -3.29
N ILE A 295 -17.65 7.73 -3.51
CA ILE A 295 -18.52 8.33 -2.52
C ILE A 295 -19.95 8.09 -2.99
N ALA A 296 -20.62 7.14 -2.35
CA ALA A 296 -21.96 6.73 -2.71
C ALA A 296 -22.98 7.29 -1.71
N ASN A 297 -24.03 7.91 -2.24
CA ASN A 297 -25.20 8.25 -1.44
C ASN A 297 -25.97 6.97 -1.11
N ARG A 298 -26.21 6.73 0.19
CA ARG A 298 -27.09 5.65 0.61
C ARG A 298 -28.52 6.15 0.59
N SER A 299 -29.33 5.69 -0.36
CA SER A 299 -30.78 5.80 -0.21
C SER A 299 -31.27 4.63 0.65
N LYS A 300 -32.21 4.90 1.56
CA LYS A 300 -32.91 3.84 2.28
C LYS A 300 -33.84 3.16 1.29
N GLN A 301 -33.45 2.03 0.72
CA GLN A 301 -34.43 1.15 0.08
C GLN A 301 -34.19 -0.32 0.44
N ASP A 302 -34.70 -0.69 1.60
CA ASP A 302 -35.49 -1.93 1.65
C ASP A 302 -36.67 -1.72 0.69
N SER A 303 -36.79 -2.58 -0.34
CA SER A 303 -37.91 -2.67 -1.31
C SER A 303 -37.76 -2.08 -2.74
N GLY A 304 -36.59 -2.23 -3.38
CA GLY A 304 -36.52 -2.53 -4.82
C GLY A 304 -37.34 -1.66 -5.80
N LYS A 305 -37.47 -0.36 -5.54
CA LYS A 305 -38.20 0.58 -6.40
C LYS A 305 -37.23 1.62 -6.93
N TYR A 306 -36.81 1.47 -8.18
CA TYR A 306 -36.01 2.47 -8.89
C TYR A 306 -36.69 3.85 -8.83
N ILE A 307 -36.17 4.73 -7.98
CA ILE A 307 -36.40 6.18 -8.08
C ILE A 307 -35.13 6.73 -8.71
N TYR A 308 -35.29 7.43 -9.83
CA TYR A 308 -34.24 8.24 -10.44
C TYR A 308 -34.02 9.48 -9.58
N ASP A 309 -33.41 9.31 -8.40
CA ASP A 309 -33.13 10.43 -7.50
C ASP A 309 -31.70 10.95 -7.75
N PRO A 310 -31.50 12.28 -7.84
CA PRO A 310 -30.17 12.86 -7.87
C PRO A 310 -29.40 12.55 -6.57
N ALA A 311 -28.11 12.81 -6.61
CA ALA A 311 -27.26 12.67 -5.44
C ALA A 311 -27.74 13.61 -4.31
N ILE A 312 -28.23 13.04 -3.20
CA ILE A 312 -28.63 13.82 -2.01
C ILE A 312 -27.47 14.66 -1.48
N TRP A 313 -26.24 14.12 -1.56
CA TRP A 313 -25.01 14.80 -1.17
C TRP A 313 -23.98 14.81 -2.30
N TYR A 314 -23.38 15.98 -2.48
CA TYR A 314 -22.21 16.26 -3.32
C TYR A 314 -21.03 16.58 -2.41
N VAL A 315 -19.98 15.78 -2.51
CA VAL A 315 -18.78 15.91 -1.70
C VAL A 315 -17.62 16.30 -2.60
N ASN A 316 -17.03 17.46 -2.34
CA ASN A 316 -15.75 17.84 -2.92
C ASN A 316 -14.66 17.18 -2.08
N PHE A 317 -13.78 16.43 -2.72
CA PHE A 317 -12.69 15.74 -2.05
C PHE A 317 -11.41 15.77 -2.88
N ALA A 318 -10.28 15.68 -2.19
CA ALA A 318 -8.97 15.60 -2.81
C ALA A 318 -8.14 14.50 -2.16
N ILE A 319 -7.29 13.87 -2.99
CA ILE A 319 -6.36 12.83 -2.55
C ILE A 319 -4.94 13.36 -2.71
N PHE A 320 -4.12 13.16 -1.69
CA PHE A 320 -2.71 13.54 -1.65
C PHE A 320 -1.85 12.32 -1.41
N GLN A 321 -0.72 12.21 -2.11
CA GLN A 321 0.34 11.28 -1.72
C GLN A 321 1.25 11.96 -0.70
N GLY A 322 1.29 11.46 0.54
CA GLY A 322 1.98 12.07 1.67
C GLY A 322 1.16 11.97 2.96
N GLU A 323 1.71 12.46 4.07
CA GLU A 323 1.07 12.39 5.39
C GLU A 323 0.21 13.63 5.72
N SER A 324 0.34 14.71 4.95
CA SER A 324 -0.39 15.95 5.16
C SER A 324 -0.64 16.72 3.86
N LEU A 325 -1.48 17.74 3.93
CA LEU A 325 -1.73 18.67 2.82
C LEU A 325 -0.49 19.51 2.47
N ASP A 326 0.35 19.81 3.47
CA ASP A 326 1.53 20.67 3.32
C ASP A 326 2.71 19.93 2.66
N ASN A 327 2.92 18.67 3.06
CA ASN A 327 4.02 17.85 2.55
C ASN A 327 3.59 16.99 1.35
N GLY A 328 2.29 16.70 1.23
CA GLY A 328 1.73 15.80 0.24
C GLY A 328 1.60 16.41 -1.15
N LYS A 329 1.51 15.53 -2.15
CA LYS A 329 1.24 15.91 -3.54
C LYS A 329 -0.18 15.56 -3.91
N LYS A 330 -0.99 16.58 -4.20
CA LYS A 330 -2.36 16.42 -4.71
C LYS A 330 -2.34 15.57 -6.00
N ILE A 331 -2.97 14.40 -5.93
CA ILE A 331 -3.13 13.39 -6.99
C ILE A 331 -4.44 13.64 -7.73
N LEU A 332 -5.52 13.84 -6.95
CA LEU A 332 -6.90 13.88 -7.41
C LEU A 332 -7.63 15.03 -6.70
N ASP A 333 -8.58 15.63 -7.40
CA ASP A 333 -9.43 16.73 -6.93
C ASP A 333 -10.77 16.64 -7.69
N MET A 334 -11.86 16.28 -6.99
CA MET A 334 -13.10 15.85 -7.62
C MET A 334 -14.36 16.18 -6.80
N ASN A 335 -15.49 16.19 -7.50
CA ASN A 335 -16.83 16.24 -6.92
C ASN A 335 -17.54 14.88 -7.11
N SER A 336 -18.09 14.32 -6.03
CA SER A 336 -18.72 13.00 -6.04
C SER A 336 -19.96 12.87 -6.93
N GLY A 337 -20.63 13.97 -7.28
CA GLY A 337 -21.79 13.95 -8.17
C GLY A 337 -21.45 14.00 -9.66
N GLU A 338 -20.24 14.45 -10.02
CA GLU A 338 -19.77 14.45 -11.41
C GLU A 338 -19.20 13.09 -11.84
N GLN A 339 -18.57 12.38 -10.89
CA GLN A 339 -17.95 11.07 -11.14
C GLN A 339 -18.26 10.11 -10.00
N GLY A 340 -18.89 8.98 -10.33
CA GLY A 340 -19.25 7.96 -9.33
C GLY A 340 -18.07 7.16 -8.79
N ILE A 341 -17.10 6.80 -9.65
CA ILE A 341 -15.90 6.05 -9.23
C ILE A 341 -14.67 6.69 -9.87
N SER A 342 -13.68 7.01 -9.04
CA SER A 342 -12.47 7.69 -9.46
C SER A 342 -11.24 6.83 -9.19
N SER A 343 -10.45 6.57 -10.23
CA SER A 343 -9.22 5.79 -10.13
C SER A 343 -7.99 6.68 -9.97
N PHE A 344 -7.06 6.29 -9.11
CA PHE A 344 -5.78 6.95 -8.93
C PHE A 344 -4.69 5.96 -8.51
N PHE A 345 -3.43 6.40 -8.54
CA PHE A 345 -2.31 5.60 -8.06
C PHE A 345 -1.25 6.51 -7.43
N PRO A 346 -0.74 6.23 -6.23
CA PRO A 346 0.49 6.84 -5.76
C PRO A 346 1.67 6.40 -6.64
N ILE A 347 2.46 7.35 -7.13
CA ILE A 347 3.72 7.09 -7.81
C ILE A 347 4.67 6.44 -6.80
N THR A 348 5.31 5.32 -7.16
CA THR A 348 6.18 4.62 -6.21
C THR A 348 7.24 5.55 -5.62
N ARG A 349 7.57 5.37 -4.34
CA ARG A 349 8.56 6.21 -3.63
C ARG A 349 9.86 6.30 -4.41
N CYS A 350 10.35 5.16 -4.90
CA CYS A 350 11.59 5.10 -5.64
C CYS A 350 11.52 5.84 -6.99
N MET A 351 10.40 5.74 -7.74
CA MET A 351 10.21 6.57 -8.94
C MET A 351 10.13 8.05 -8.59
N PHE A 352 9.41 8.41 -7.52
CA PHE A 352 9.29 9.78 -7.06
C PHE A 352 10.66 10.37 -6.69
N GLU A 353 11.49 9.65 -5.94
CA GLU A 353 12.85 10.05 -5.59
C GLU A 353 13.72 10.25 -6.84
N ARG A 354 13.65 9.33 -7.81
CA ARG A 354 14.42 9.39 -9.06
C ARG A 354 13.98 10.54 -9.98
N LEU A 355 12.69 10.85 -10.01
CA LEU A 355 12.12 11.92 -10.84
C LEU A 355 12.16 13.29 -10.15
N SER A 356 12.21 13.33 -8.81
CA SER A 356 12.16 14.56 -8.02
C SER A 356 13.14 15.65 -8.47
N PRO A 357 14.41 15.36 -8.87
CA PRO A 357 15.35 16.41 -9.28
C PRO A 357 14.89 17.18 -10.52
N TYR A 358 14.00 16.58 -11.32
CA TYR A 358 13.50 17.16 -12.57
C TYR A 358 12.15 17.88 -12.40
N TYR A 359 11.45 17.66 -11.29
CA TYR A 359 10.12 18.19 -10.99
C TYR A 359 10.08 18.87 -9.61
N ASN A 360 10.85 19.96 -9.46
CA ASN A 360 11.02 20.69 -8.20
C ASN A 360 9.83 21.63 -7.88
N GLY A 361 8.86 21.15 -7.11
CA GLY A 361 7.93 21.94 -6.27
C GLY A 361 6.90 22.85 -6.97
N LYS A 362 7.21 23.39 -8.16
CA LYS A 362 6.31 24.24 -8.97
C LYS A 362 5.47 23.41 -9.96
N THR A 363 5.88 22.18 -10.26
CA THR A 363 5.21 21.28 -11.21
C THR A 363 5.10 19.89 -10.59
N SER A 364 3.86 19.46 -10.31
CA SER A 364 3.57 18.08 -9.89
C SER A 364 3.44 17.19 -11.12
N ILE A 365 4.06 16.00 -11.09
CA ILE A 365 3.92 14.98 -12.15
C ILE A 365 2.44 14.64 -12.38
N TYR A 366 1.64 14.62 -11.31
CA TYR A 366 0.19 14.39 -11.38
C TYR A 366 -0.58 15.43 -12.23
N LYS A 367 -0.06 16.64 -12.39
CA LYS A 367 -0.69 17.71 -13.20
C LYS A 367 -0.29 17.67 -14.67
N LYS A 368 0.59 16.75 -15.05
CA LYS A 368 1.25 16.72 -16.35
C LYS A 368 0.78 15.51 -17.13
N LYS A 369 -0.24 15.70 -17.99
CA LYS A 369 -0.96 14.62 -18.69
C LYS A 369 -0.04 13.55 -19.30
N PHE A 370 0.97 13.94 -20.07
CA PHE A 370 1.86 13.00 -20.77
C PHE A 370 2.84 12.31 -19.81
N GLN A 371 3.37 13.04 -18.84
CA GLN A 371 4.27 12.54 -17.82
C GLN A 371 3.57 11.56 -16.89
N LEU A 372 2.32 11.84 -16.51
CA LEU A 372 1.51 10.93 -15.71
C LEU A 372 1.19 9.65 -16.49
N ARG A 373 0.87 9.74 -17.80
CA ARG A 373 0.71 8.56 -18.67
C ARG A 373 2.00 7.75 -18.77
N ALA A 374 3.15 8.42 -18.90
CA ALA A 374 4.46 7.79 -18.93
C ALA A 374 4.77 7.03 -17.63
N VAL A 375 4.58 7.68 -16.47
CA VAL A 375 4.77 7.02 -15.18
C VAL A 375 3.79 5.87 -15.00
N LYS A 376 2.51 6.04 -15.38
CA LYS A 376 1.53 4.96 -15.35
C LYS A 376 2.05 3.76 -16.14
N TRP A 377 2.37 3.92 -17.42
CA TRP A 377 2.87 2.83 -18.26
C TRP A 377 4.09 2.12 -17.67
N MET A 378 5.04 2.88 -17.11
CA MET A 378 6.23 2.32 -16.46
C MET A 378 5.91 1.55 -15.18
N MET A 379 4.92 1.98 -14.41
CA MET A 379 4.46 1.26 -13.22
C MET A 379 3.72 -0.04 -13.57
N GLU A 380 3.10 -0.11 -14.76
CA GLU A 380 2.41 -1.30 -15.26
C GLU A 380 3.35 -2.29 -15.98
N ASP A 381 4.64 -1.96 -16.09
CA ASP A 381 5.66 -2.80 -16.68
C ASP A 381 6.20 -3.85 -15.68
N ASP A 382 5.74 -5.07 -15.85
CA ASP A 382 6.10 -6.26 -15.09
C ASP A 382 7.40 -6.94 -15.58
N SER A 383 8.05 -6.43 -16.64
CA SER A 383 9.31 -7.01 -17.15
C SER A 383 10.52 -6.69 -16.27
N GLY A 384 10.39 -5.73 -15.34
CA GLY A 384 11.48 -5.22 -14.52
C GLY A 384 12.38 -4.18 -15.22
N ASN A 385 12.24 -3.98 -16.53
CA ASN A 385 13.06 -3.00 -17.26
C ASN A 385 12.69 -1.54 -16.91
N SER A 386 11.53 -1.30 -16.28
CA SER A 386 11.08 0.03 -15.81
C SER A 386 11.35 0.26 -14.33
N ASP A 387 12.07 -0.66 -13.67
CA ASP A 387 12.45 -0.51 -12.27
C ASP A 387 13.22 0.81 -12.09
N CYS A 388 12.80 1.61 -11.11
CA CYS A 388 13.41 2.89 -10.77
C CYS A 388 14.90 2.79 -10.40
N ARG A 389 15.35 1.61 -9.95
CA ARG A 389 16.75 1.29 -9.63
C ARG A 389 17.55 0.96 -10.89
N ASP A 390 16.90 0.71 -12.01
CA ASP A 390 17.58 0.53 -13.28
C ASP A 390 18.29 1.84 -13.67
N LYS A 391 19.52 1.69 -14.18
CA LYS A 391 20.36 2.83 -14.57
C LYS A 391 19.76 3.63 -15.73
N PHE A 392 18.93 2.99 -16.56
CA PHE A 392 18.25 3.59 -17.72
C PHE A 392 16.83 4.07 -17.43
N PHE A 393 16.38 4.00 -16.17
CA PHE A 393 15.05 4.46 -15.76
C PHE A 393 14.72 5.87 -16.29
N ILE A 394 15.67 6.81 -16.21
CA ILE A 394 15.48 8.19 -16.67
C ILE A 394 15.34 8.29 -18.19
N ASP A 395 16.16 7.53 -18.94
CA ASP A 395 16.03 7.47 -20.39
C ASP A 395 14.66 6.93 -20.79
N ARG A 396 14.24 5.85 -20.12
CA ARG A 396 12.97 5.20 -20.39
C ARG A 396 11.76 6.06 -20.03
N PHE A 397 11.85 6.83 -18.95
CA PHE A 397 10.85 7.84 -18.61
C PHE A 397 10.72 8.88 -19.72
N ALA A 398 11.83 9.44 -20.22
CA ALA A 398 11.80 10.42 -21.29
C ALA A 398 11.27 9.85 -22.62
N LEU A 399 11.64 8.61 -22.97
CA LEU A 399 11.06 7.89 -24.12
C LEU A 399 9.55 7.68 -23.96
N SER A 400 9.11 7.32 -22.75
CA SER A 400 7.68 7.14 -22.46
C SER A 400 6.91 8.45 -22.56
N VAL A 401 7.49 9.57 -22.11
CA VAL A 401 6.91 10.91 -22.30
C VAL A 401 6.79 11.23 -23.80
N MET A 402 7.84 10.98 -24.58
CA MET A 402 7.83 11.16 -26.04
C MET A 402 6.76 10.31 -26.72
N ASN A 403 6.46 9.12 -26.22
CA ASN A 403 5.40 8.28 -26.76
C ASN A 403 4.01 8.90 -26.54
N PHE A 404 3.77 9.48 -25.36
CA PHE A 404 2.44 9.97 -25.00
C PHE A 404 2.12 11.39 -25.46
N ILE A 405 3.04 12.11 -26.13
CA ILE A 405 2.70 13.40 -26.76
C ILE A 405 1.74 13.24 -27.95
N ASP A 406 1.54 12.02 -28.45
CA ASP A 406 0.57 11.70 -29.49
C ASP A 406 -0.89 11.67 -28.96
N PRO A 407 -1.82 12.49 -29.51
CA PRO A 407 -3.24 12.46 -29.24
C PRO A 407 -4.05 11.68 -30.29
N ILE A 408 -3.46 11.07 -31.34
CA ILE A 408 -4.20 10.31 -32.36
C ILE A 408 -4.14 8.81 -32.06
N ALA A 409 -4.92 8.38 -31.07
CA ALA A 409 -5.65 7.10 -31.09
C ALA A 409 -6.48 6.96 -29.81
N ASP A 410 -7.71 7.47 -29.84
CA ASP A 410 -8.76 7.10 -28.88
C ASP A 410 -9.41 5.74 -29.28
N ASP A 411 -8.83 5.07 -30.28
CA ASP A 411 -9.35 3.88 -30.95
C ASP A 411 -8.35 2.68 -30.98
N GLY A 412 -7.19 2.79 -30.33
CA GLY A 412 -6.30 1.65 -30.08
C GLY A 412 -4.84 2.03 -29.83
N GLU A 413 -4.34 1.77 -28.63
CA GLU A 413 -3.00 2.10 -28.12
C GLU A 413 -1.85 1.47 -28.92
N THR A 414 -1.49 2.03 -30.08
CA THR A 414 -0.26 1.62 -30.78
C THR A 414 0.92 2.38 -30.18
N LEU A 415 1.48 1.84 -29.09
CA LEU A 415 2.69 2.36 -28.45
C LEU A 415 3.92 1.89 -29.25
N TRP A 416 4.87 2.79 -29.55
CA TRP A 416 6.17 2.40 -30.11
C TRP A 416 7.16 1.98 -29.01
N ILE A 417 6.87 2.35 -27.76
CA ILE A 417 7.57 1.85 -26.57
C ILE A 417 7.15 0.41 -26.26
N GLN A 418 8.11 -0.41 -25.79
CA GLN A 418 7.88 -1.83 -25.51
C GLN A 418 8.35 -2.19 -24.10
N LYS A 419 7.86 -3.30 -23.55
CA LYS A 419 8.32 -3.81 -22.24
C LYS A 419 9.77 -4.32 -22.26
N THR A 420 10.33 -4.63 -23.42
CA THR A 420 11.74 -5.06 -23.60
C THR A 420 12.74 -3.93 -23.29
N PRO A 421 14.04 -4.26 -23.09
CA PRO A 421 15.08 -3.24 -22.91
C PRO A 421 15.09 -2.25 -24.08
N GLN A 422 15.16 -0.95 -23.79
CA GLN A 422 15.00 0.12 -24.77
C GLN A 422 15.98 0.06 -25.94
N CYS A 423 17.14 -0.57 -25.78
CA CYS A 423 18.11 -0.78 -26.86
C CYS A 423 17.73 -1.87 -27.88
N THR A 424 16.60 -2.54 -27.67
CA THR A 424 16.05 -3.55 -28.58
C THR A 424 14.87 -3.03 -29.39
N TRP A 425 14.43 -1.80 -29.12
CA TRP A 425 13.32 -1.18 -29.83
C TRP A 425 13.75 -0.78 -31.24
N PRO A 426 12.92 -0.97 -32.28
CA PRO A 426 13.23 -0.55 -33.65
C PRO A 426 13.57 0.94 -33.79
N GLU A 427 13.01 1.77 -32.91
CA GLU A 427 13.10 3.23 -32.91
C GLU A 427 14.39 3.75 -32.26
N THR A 428 15.23 2.86 -31.71
CA THR A 428 16.39 3.25 -30.93
C THR A 428 17.68 2.62 -31.45
N GLU A 429 18.80 3.33 -31.27
CA GLU A 429 20.14 2.74 -31.40
C GLU A 429 20.94 2.99 -30.14
N CYS A 430 21.61 1.95 -29.66
CA CYS A 430 22.48 2.05 -28.49
C CYS A 430 23.94 1.77 -28.84
N TYR A 431 24.84 2.48 -28.15
CA TYR A 431 26.27 2.23 -28.18
C TYR A 431 26.78 2.02 -26.75
N ASN A 432 27.46 0.90 -26.50
CA ASN A 432 27.89 0.48 -25.16
C ASN A 432 26.77 0.48 -24.11
N GLY A 433 25.54 0.16 -24.56
CA GLY A 433 24.34 0.13 -23.73
C GLY A 433 23.66 1.48 -23.52
N ASN A 434 24.27 2.61 -23.90
CA ASN A 434 23.62 3.91 -23.80
C ASN A 434 22.82 4.22 -25.07
N LEU A 435 21.65 4.82 -24.91
CA LEU A 435 20.83 5.29 -26.02
C LEU A 435 21.54 6.44 -26.76
N THR A 436 21.85 6.21 -28.04
CA THR A 436 22.57 7.17 -28.90
C THR A 436 21.77 7.68 -30.07
N ALA A 437 20.72 6.97 -30.50
CA ALA A 437 19.78 7.47 -31.49
C ALA A 437 18.33 7.19 -31.09
N LEU A 438 17.45 8.16 -31.41
CA LEU A 438 16.00 8.01 -31.38
C LEU A 438 15.47 8.40 -32.76
N ILE A 439 14.74 7.48 -33.39
CA ILE A 439 14.27 7.55 -34.77
C ILE A 439 12.76 7.39 -34.75
N LEU A 440 12.04 8.52 -34.77
CA LEU A 440 10.58 8.56 -34.76
C LEU A 440 10.04 9.29 -35.99
N ASP A 441 10.61 8.99 -37.16
CA ASP A 441 10.14 9.56 -38.42
C ASP A 441 8.79 8.92 -38.83
N ASN A 442 7.79 9.74 -39.15
CA ASN A 442 6.43 9.30 -39.55
C ASN A 442 5.70 8.45 -38.49
N TYR A 443 5.77 8.86 -37.21
CA TYR A 443 5.07 8.22 -36.08
C TYR A 443 3.76 8.92 -35.69
N GLY A 444 3.27 9.87 -36.49
CA GLY A 444 2.03 10.58 -36.20
C GLY A 444 2.10 11.52 -34.98
N LEU A 445 3.30 11.76 -34.43
CA LEU A 445 3.48 12.59 -33.23
C LEU A 445 2.90 13.98 -33.45
N ASN A 446 2.11 14.47 -32.50
CA ASN A 446 1.43 15.76 -32.58
C ASN A 446 1.66 16.57 -31.29
N GLY A 447 1.44 17.88 -31.33
CA GLY A 447 1.79 18.77 -30.22
C GLY A 447 3.27 19.18 -30.22
N THR A 448 3.82 19.52 -29.04
CA THR A 448 5.18 20.09 -28.91
C THR A 448 6.20 19.04 -28.45
N ILE A 449 7.47 19.22 -28.81
CA ILE A 449 8.56 18.41 -28.25
C ILE A 449 8.66 18.69 -26.72
N PRO A 450 8.55 17.66 -25.87
CA PRO A 450 8.62 17.81 -24.41
C PRO A 450 10.03 18.19 -23.95
N SER A 451 10.14 18.99 -22.89
CA SER A 451 11.45 19.41 -22.35
C SER A 451 12.24 18.28 -21.70
N GLU A 452 11.58 17.16 -21.40
CA GLU A 452 12.16 15.89 -20.98
C GLU A 452 13.12 15.29 -22.03
N ILE A 453 13.13 15.78 -23.28
CA ILE A 453 14.13 15.37 -24.28
C ILE A 453 15.57 15.53 -23.75
N ARG A 454 15.84 16.53 -22.89
CA ARG A 454 17.15 16.74 -22.23
C ARG A 454 17.64 15.57 -21.39
N LEU A 455 16.71 14.71 -20.94
CA LEU A 455 17.04 13.57 -20.10
C LEU A 455 17.75 12.48 -20.91
N LEU A 456 17.55 12.45 -22.22
CA LEU A 456 18.23 11.53 -23.15
C LEU A 456 19.65 12.00 -23.45
N SER A 457 20.44 12.25 -22.40
CA SER A 457 21.73 12.95 -22.46
C SER A 457 22.78 12.33 -23.38
N SER A 458 22.69 11.03 -23.68
CA SER A 458 23.62 10.30 -24.56
C SER A 458 23.23 10.33 -26.05
N ILE A 459 22.08 10.92 -26.41
CA ILE A 459 21.61 10.97 -27.79
C ILE A 459 22.53 11.86 -28.64
N LYS A 460 22.93 11.30 -29.78
CA LYS A 460 23.69 11.97 -30.85
C LYS A 460 22.89 12.18 -32.11
N ARG A 461 21.83 11.37 -32.30
CA ARG A 461 20.94 11.44 -33.46
C ARG A 461 19.49 11.39 -33.01
N LEU A 462 18.75 12.46 -33.29
CA LEU A 462 17.32 12.56 -33.04
C LEU A 462 16.64 12.87 -34.36
N THR A 463 15.80 11.96 -34.86
CA THR A 463 15.00 12.19 -36.07
C THR A 463 13.51 12.11 -35.73
N LEU A 464 12.79 13.17 -36.07
CA LEU A 464 11.36 13.36 -35.81
C LEU A 464 10.65 13.86 -37.09
N ALA A 465 11.20 13.55 -38.27
CA ALA A 465 10.69 14.01 -39.55
C ALA A 465 9.29 13.44 -39.83
N ASP A 466 8.55 14.10 -40.71
CA ASP A 466 7.24 13.65 -41.17
C ASP A 466 6.22 13.39 -40.04
N ASN A 467 6.28 14.19 -38.98
CA ASN A 467 5.30 14.21 -37.88
C ASN A 467 4.45 15.49 -37.91
N ASN A 468 3.39 15.53 -37.10
CA ASN A 468 2.53 16.70 -36.91
C ASN A 468 2.96 17.57 -35.70
N LEU A 469 4.28 17.63 -35.44
CA LEU A 469 4.83 18.42 -34.34
C LEU A 469 4.66 19.93 -34.63
N SER A 470 4.35 20.69 -33.58
CA SER A 470 4.09 22.13 -33.61
C SER A 470 4.76 22.83 -32.42
N GLY A 471 4.65 24.16 -32.36
CA GLY A 471 5.27 24.96 -31.30
C GLY A 471 6.76 25.20 -31.51
N VAL A 472 7.48 25.50 -30.42
CA VAL A 472 8.91 25.82 -30.44
C VAL A 472 9.75 24.59 -30.16
N ILE A 473 10.95 24.54 -30.74
CA ILE A 473 11.97 23.58 -30.31
C ILE A 473 12.38 23.98 -28.89
N PRO A 474 12.25 23.08 -27.88
CA PRO A 474 12.60 23.40 -26.50
C PRO A 474 14.08 23.73 -26.39
N SER A 475 14.42 24.79 -25.67
CA SER A 475 15.83 25.19 -25.48
C SER A 475 16.63 24.13 -24.73
N GLU A 476 15.95 23.29 -23.95
CA GLU A 476 16.49 22.12 -23.28
C GLU A 476 17.13 21.09 -24.22
N ILE A 477 16.83 21.12 -25.53
CA ILE A 477 17.54 20.29 -26.52
C ILE A 477 19.05 20.60 -26.56
N GLY A 478 19.46 21.80 -26.17
CA GLY A 478 20.87 22.20 -26.08
C GLY A 478 21.63 21.55 -24.92
N LEU A 479 20.96 20.76 -24.06
CA LEU A 479 21.57 19.99 -22.98
C LEU A 479 21.91 18.55 -23.38
N LEU A 480 21.58 18.14 -24.62
CA LEU A 480 22.05 16.88 -25.19
C LEU A 480 23.57 16.97 -25.45
N SER A 481 24.33 15.93 -25.10
CA SER A 481 25.81 15.98 -25.02
C SER A 481 26.56 15.34 -26.18
#